data_AF-A0A431IZ66-F1
#
_entry.id   AF-A0A431IZ66-F1
#
_cell.length_a   1.000
_cell.length_b   1.000
_cell.length_c   1.000
_cell.angle_alpha   90.00
_cell.angle_beta   90.00
_cell.angle_gamma   90.00
#
_symmetry.space_group_name_H-M   'P 1'
#
loop_
_entity.id
_entity.type
_entity.pdbx_description
1 polymer ?
#
loop_
_entity_poly.entity_id
_entity_poly.type
_entity_poly.pdbx_seq_one_letter_code
_entity_poly.pdbx_strand_id
1 'polypeptide(L)' 'GASEATKKAIQDFTFKAFETLEKMDIEAEKKAILKAFGENLMGRNV' A
#
# COMPACT_ATOMS: atom_id res chain seq x y z
N GLY A 1 -18.64 2.42 10.44
CA GLY A 1 -19.61 2.26 9.31
C GLY A 1 -18.98 1.48 8.16
N ALA A 2 -19.74 0.98 7.17
CA ALA A 2 -19.19 0.18 6.05
C ALA A 2 -18.02 0.86 5.31
N SER A 3 -18.02 2.19 5.19
CA SER A 3 -16.89 2.98 4.66
C SER A 3 -15.61 2.85 5.49
N GLU A 4 -15.73 2.73 6.80
CA GLU A 4 -14.62 2.58 7.74
C GLU A 4 -13.98 1.19 7.66
N ALA A 5 -14.81 0.15 7.47
CA ALA A 5 -14.34 -1.20 7.20
C ALA A 5 -13.60 -1.28 5.86
N THR A 6 -14.10 -0.59 4.83
CA THR A 6 -13.43 -0.49 3.52
C THR A 6 -12.09 0.23 3.63
N LYS A 7 -12.02 1.37 4.33
CA LYS A 7 -10.75 2.09 4.58
C LYS A 7 -9.73 1.22 5.29
N LYS A 8 -10.16 0.50 6.32
CA LYS A 8 -9.30 -0.41 7.08
C LYS A 8 -8.79 -1.56 6.21
N ALA A 9 -9.66 -2.15 5.37
CA ALA A 9 -9.23 -3.17 4.42
C ALA A 9 -8.20 -2.62 3.41
N ILE A 10 -8.42 -1.42 2.87
CA ILE A 10 -7.45 -0.77 1.97
C ILE A 10 -6.09 -0.63 2.66
N GLN A 11 -6.07 -0.12 3.90
CA GLN A 11 -4.85 0.02 4.68
C GLN A 11 -4.16 -1.33 4.95
N ASP A 12 -4.91 -2.34 5.40
CA ASP A 12 -4.37 -3.68 5.70
C ASP A 12 -3.78 -4.35 4.45
N PHE A 13 -4.44 -4.23 3.30
CA PHE A 13 -3.94 -4.78 2.04
C PHE A 13 -2.75 -3.99 1.50
N THR A 14 -2.71 -2.67 1.66
CA THR A 14 -1.54 -1.86 1.29
C THR A 14 -0.31 -2.23 2.13
N PHE A 15 -0.46 -2.44 3.44
CA PHE A 15 0.65 -2.90 4.27
C PHE A 15 1.16 -4.28 3.88
N LYS A 16 0.26 -5.24 3.58
CA LYS A 16 0.66 -6.56 3.06
C LYS A 16 1.43 -6.45 1.74
N ALA A 17 1.05 -5.52 0.87
CA ALA A 17 1.77 -5.27 -0.38
C ALA A 17 3.18 -4.71 -0.10
N PHE A 18 3.34 -3.83 0.88
CA PHE A 18 4.64 -3.31 1.30
C PHE A 18 5.53 -4.38 1.94
N GLU A 19 4.99 -5.25 2.79
CA GLU A 19 5.75 -6.38 3.35
C GLU A 19 6.25 -7.33 2.25
N THR A 20 5.44 -7.54 1.22
CA THR A 20 5.83 -8.36 0.06
C THR A 20 6.93 -7.64 -0.74
N LEU A 21 6.77 -6.35 -0.98
CA LEU A 21 7.73 -5.51 -1.70
C LEU A 21 9.11 -5.45 -1.02
N GLU A 22 9.15 -5.39 0.31
CA GLU A 22 10.38 -5.43 1.10
C GLU A 22 11.17 -6.72 0.84
N LYS A 23 10.46 -7.87 0.76
CA LYS A 23 11.04 -9.20 0.53
C LYS A 23 11.44 -9.47 -0.93
N MET A 24 10.99 -8.65 -1.88
CA MET A 24 11.36 -8.80 -3.29
C MET A 24 12.79 -8.33 -3.53
N ASP A 25 13.58 -9.10 -4.26
CA ASP A 25 14.91 -8.68 -4.71
C ASP A 25 14.78 -7.89 -6.02
N ILE A 26 14.35 -6.63 -5.89
CA ILE A 26 14.24 -5.67 -7.00
C ILE A 26 14.99 -4.40 -6.66
N GLU A 27 15.37 -3.65 -7.69
CA GLU A 27 16.06 -2.37 -7.55
C GLU A 27 15.32 -1.41 -6.61
N ALA A 28 16.09 -0.71 -5.76
CA ALA A 28 15.57 0.19 -4.74
C ALA A 28 14.69 1.30 -5.33
N GLU A 29 15.00 1.78 -6.54
CA GLU A 29 14.21 2.77 -7.26
C GLU A 29 12.80 2.25 -7.59
N LYS A 30 12.70 0.99 -8.04
CA LYS A 30 11.40 0.34 -8.30
C LYS A 30 10.61 0.12 -7.01
N LYS A 31 11.28 -0.22 -5.90
CA LYS A 31 10.64 -0.26 -4.58
C LYS A 31 10.10 1.11 -4.16
N ALA A 32 10.84 2.18 -4.39
CA ALA A 32 10.41 3.54 -4.04
C ALA A 32 9.14 3.96 -4.80
N ILE A 33 9.07 3.67 -6.11
CA ILE A 33 7.90 3.94 -6.94
C ILE A 33 6.66 3.17 -6.43
N LEU A 34 6.83 1.89 -6.09
CA LEU A 34 5.74 1.04 -5.60
C LEU A 34 5.27 1.45 -4.19
N LYS A 35 6.18 1.91 -3.31
CA LYS A 35 5.83 2.51 -2.02
C LYS A 35 5.00 3.79 -2.21
N ALA A 36 5.47 4.71 -3.04
CA ALA A 36 4.77 5.97 -3.32
C ALA A 36 3.38 5.73 -3.94
N PHE A 37 3.23 4.70 -4.79
CA PHE A 37 1.93 4.31 -5.32
C PHE A 37 0.97 3.83 -4.22
N GLY A 38 1.43 2.98 -3.29
CA GLY A 38 0.61 2.50 -2.17
C GLY A 38 0.21 3.61 -1.20
N GLU A 39 1.10 4.57 -0.93
CA GLU A 39 0.80 5.75 -0.11
C GLU A 39 -0.28 6.62 -0.74
N ASN A 40 -0.22 6.84 -2.05
CA ASN A 40 -1.26 7.54 -2.79
C ASN A 40 -2.61 6.80 -2.77
N LEU A 41 -2.61 5.46 -2.73
CA LEU A 41 -3.83 4.67 -2.63
C LEU A 41 -4.52 4.85 -1.27
N MET A 42 -3.74 4.93 -0.18
CA MET A 42 -4.25 5.14 1.19
C MET A 42 -4.72 6.59 1.41
N GLY A 43 -4.12 7.57 0.72
CA GLY A 43 -4.51 8.98 0.76
C GLY A 43 -5.77 9.32 -0.04
N ARG A 44 -6.36 8.38 -0.78
CA ARG A 44 -7.61 8.62 -1.51
C ARG A 44 -8.77 8.75 -0.53
N ASN A 45 -9.46 9.90 -0.57
CA ASN A 45 -10.74 10.08 0.11
C ASN A 45 -11.79 9.13 -0.49
N VAL A 46 -12.01 8.01 0.19
CA VAL A 46 -13.12 7.06 -0.01
C VAL A 46 -14.07 7.04 1.18
#